data_AF-A0A8T2EN53-F1
#
_entry.id   AF-A0A8T2EN53-F1
#
_cell.length_a   1.000
_cell.length_b   1.000
_cell.length_c   1.000
_cell.angle_alpha   90.00
_cell.angle_beta   90.00
_cell.angle_gamma   90.00
#
_symmetry.space_group_name_H-M   'P 1'
#
loop_
_entity.id
_entity.type
_entity.pdbx_description
1 polymer ?
#
loop_
_entity_poly.entity_id
_entity_poly.type
_entity_poly.pdbx_seq_one_letter_code
_entity_poly.pdbx_strand_id
1 'polypeptide(L)'
;MEISSEDNNLMEKVLPPVEQESDVELETKVKKYLRGEGANLETLKDKKLKTQLASREKLYGKSAKAAAKIEKWLLPAEAGYLETEGLEKTWRVKQTDIANEVDILSSRNQYDIVLPDFGPYKLDFTASGRHMLAGGRKGHLALLDMMNMSLIKEIQVRETVRDVAFLHNDQFFAAAQKKYAYIYGRDGTELHCLKERGPVARLRFLKNHFLLASVNMSGQLHYQDVTHGGMVASIRTGKGRTDVMEVNPYNSVVGLGHSGGTVTMWKPTSQAPLVQMQCHPGPVSSVAFHPNGHLMATSGKERKIKIWDLRKFEEVQTIHSFHAKTLSFSQKGLLAAGTGSFVQILGDSSGGSSHNYTRYMNHSMVKGYQIEKVMFRPYEDVIGIGHSMGWSSILIPGSGEPNFDSWVANPFETSKQRREKEVHSLLDKLPPETIMLDPSKIGAMRPSRRKEKPSRGEIEAEKEVAIEAAKSTELKNKTKGRNKPSKRTKKKKEMVENAKRTFPEQEHNTAIKKRRIVEDAAAELPTSLKRFARKN
;
A
#
# COMPACT_ATOMS: atom_id res chain seq x y z
N MET A 1 25.51 -39.49 -47.33
CA MET A 1 24.13 -39.86 -47.70
C MET A 1 23.59 -40.57 -46.47
N GLU A 2 22.84 -39.92 -45.57
CA GLU A 2 21.43 -39.46 -45.73
C GLU A 2 20.52 -40.68 -45.99
N ILE A 3 19.40 -40.98 -45.31
CA ILE A 3 18.40 -40.25 -44.49
C ILE A 3 17.55 -41.32 -43.72
N SER A 4 16.87 -41.15 -42.57
CA SER A 4 16.93 -40.20 -41.44
C SER A 4 16.06 -40.70 -40.24
N SER A 5 16.14 -40.00 -39.10
CA SER A 5 15.03 -39.63 -38.16
C SER A 5 14.02 -40.65 -37.57
N GLU A 6 13.97 -40.63 -36.23
CA GLU A 6 12.73 -40.49 -35.41
C GLU A 6 11.66 -41.60 -35.43
N ASP A 7 11.70 -42.46 -34.40
CA ASP A 7 10.54 -43.21 -33.92
C ASP A 7 10.56 -43.30 -32.36
N ASN A 8 10.74 -42.15 -31.71
CA ASN A 8 10.54 -42.04 -30.26
C ASN A 8 9.06 -41.75 -30.00
N ASN A 9 8.30 -42.84 -29.86
CA ASN A 9 6.85 -42.82 -29.72
C ASN A 9 6.41 -42.09 -28.43
N LEU A 10 6.16 -40.79 -28.56
CA LEU A 10 5.53 -39.96 -27.54
C LEU A 10 4.11 -40.47 -27.32
N MET A 11 3.93 -41.35 -26.34
CA MET A 11 2.63 -41.54 -25.69
C MET A 11 2.32 -40.30 -24.82
N GLU A 12 2.05 -39.20 -25.52
CA GLU A 12 1.28 -38.09 -24.99
C GLU A 12 -0.08 -38.67 -24.60
N LYS A 13 -0.28 -38.86 -23.29
CA LYS A 13 -1.57 -39.30 -22.75
C LYS A 13 -2.58 -38.21 -23.08
N VAL A 14 -3.40 -38.46 -24.10
CA VAL A 14 -4.58 -37.65 -24.41
C VAL A 14 -5.58 -37.85 -23.26
N LEU A 15 -5.37 -37.10 -22.19
CA LEU A 15 -6.29 -37.00 -21.07
C LEU A 15 -7.61 -36.41 -21.58
N PRO A 16 -8.78 -36.82 -21.06
CA PRO A 16 -10.06 -36.21 -21.40
C PRO A 16 -10.01 -34.68 -21.23
N PRO A 17 -10.71 -33.88 -22.07
CA PRO A 17 -10.68 -32.42 -21.98
C PRO A 17 -10.95 -31.88 -20.57
N VAL A 18 -11.89 -32.51 -19.86
CA VAL A 18 -12.27 -32.19 -18.48
C VAL A 18 -11.12 -32.37 -17.48
N GLU A 19 -10.26 -33.39 -17.66
CA GLU A 19 -9.10 -33.59 -16.78
C GLU A 19 -8.03 -32.52 -17.04
N GLN A 20 -7.81 -32.15 -18.31
CA GLN A 20 -6.86 -31.10 -18.69
C GLN A 20 -7.26 -29.73 -18.14
N GLU A 21 -8.53 -29.33 -18.28
CA GLU A 21 -9.08 -28.10 -17.67
C GLU A 21 -8.89 -28.12 -16.15
N SER A 22 -9.15 -29.27 -15.53
CA SER A 22 -9.04 -29.41 -14.07
C SER A 22 -7.62 -29.20 -13.54
N ASP A 23 -6.60 -29.59 -14.31
CA ASP A 23 -5.19 -29.41 -14.00
C ASP A 23 -4.73 -27.97 -14.24
N VAL A 24 -5.17 -27.30 -15.32
CA VAL A 24 -4.85 -25.88 -15.59
C VAL A 24 -5.36 -24.96 -14.47
N GLU A 25 -6.57 -25.19 -13.97
CA GLU A 25 -7.09 -24.50 -12.77
C GLU A 25 -6.26 -24.78 -11.52
N LEU A 26 -5.81 -26.02 -11.33
CA LEU A 26 -4.95 -26.37 -10.20
C LEU A 26 -3.59 -25.68 -10.31
N GLU A 27 -3.02 -25.52 -11.52
CA GLU A 27 -1.79 -24.77 -11.71
C GLU A 27 -1.91 -23.28 -11.41
N THR A 28 -3.02 -22.63 -11.80
CA THR A 28 -3.24 -21.21 -11.46
C THR A 28 -3.42 -21.02 -9.95
N LYS A 29 -4.15 -21.92 -9.27
CA LYS A 29 -4.24 -21.95 -7.79
C LYS A 29 -2.88 -22.24 -7.14
N VAL A 30 -2.07 -23.15 -7.68
CA VAL A 30 -0.69 -23.38 -7.19
C VAL A 30 0.16 -22.11 -7.30
N LYS A 31 0.09 -21.37 -8.41
CA LYS A 31 0.78 -20.08 -8.58
C LYS A 31 0.36 -19.04 -7.52
N LYS A 32 -0.91 -19.02 -7.09
CA LYS A 32 -1.41 -18.16 -5.99
C LYS A 32 -0.74 -18.49 -4.64
N TYR A 33 -0.47 -19.77 -4.35
CA TYR A 33 0.16 -20.20 -3.09
C TYR A 33 1.69 -20.24 -3.10
N LEU A 34 2.33 -20.17 -4.27
CA LEU A 34 3.79 -20.07 -4.39
C LEU A 34 4.27 -18.69 -3.94
N ARG A 35 4.93 -18.64 -2.78
CA ARG A 35 5.46 -17.40 -2.18
C ARG A 35 6.89 -17.12 -2.66
N GLY A 36 7.00 -16.37 -3.75
CA GLY A 36 8.28 -15.90 -4.31
C GLY A 36 8.87 -16.81 -5.39
N GLU A 37 10.04 -16.43 -5.88
CA GLU A 37 10.76 -17.14 -6.94
C GLU A 37 11.51 -18.39 -6.40
N GLY A 38 11.67 -19.40 -7.24
CA GLY A 38 12.50 -20.57 -6.94
C GLY A 38 13.99 -20.22 -6.85
N ALA A 39 14.79 -21.04 -6.17
CA ALA A 39 16.23 -20.85 -6.14
C ALA A 39 16.88 -21.48 -7.38
N ASN A 40 17.84 -20.76 -7.98
CA ASN A 40 18.54 -21.23 -9.17
C ASN A 40 19.57 -22.31 -8.80
N LEU A 41 19.12 -23.57 -8.71
CA LEU A 41 19.95 -24.73 -8.35
C LEU A 41 21.14 -24.97 -9.30
N GLU A 42 21.10 -24.42 -10.51
CA GLU A 42 22.17 -24.56 -11.52
C GLU A 42 23.42 -23.74 -11.18
N THR A 43 23.26 -22.54 -10.59
CA THR A 43 24.38 -21.64 -10.28
C THR A 43 25.16 -22.05 -9.03
N LEU A 44 24.63 -23.00 -8.25
CA LEU A 44 25.17 -23.46 -6.98
C LEU A 44 26.23 -24.54 -7.14
N LYS A 45 27.47 -24.20 -6.77
CA LYS A 45 28.63 -25.12 -6.76
C LYS A 45 28.64 -26.11 -5.59
N ASP A 46 28.07 -25.73 -4.43
CA ASP A 46 28.01 -26.62 -3.27
C ASP A 46 26.90 -27.68 -3.40
N LYS A 47 27.31 -28.95 -3.44
CA LYS A 47 26.43 -30.13 -3.54
C LYS A 47 25.49 -30.27 -2.33
N LYS A 48 25.94 -29.91 -1.11
CA LYS A 48 25.13 -30.05 0.12
C LYS A 48 24.05 -28.98 0.19
N LEU A 49 24.40 -27.72 -0.08
CA LEU A 49 23.43 -26.63 -0.18
C LEU A 49 22.43 -26.88 -1.32
N LYS A 50 22.89 -27.35 -2.49
CA LYS A 50 22.01 -27.69 -3.64
C LYS A 50 20.98 -28.77 -3.30
N THR A 51 21.38 -29.85 -2.61
CA THR A 51 20.44 -30.91 -2.19
C THR A 51 19.46 -30.44 -1.11
N GLN A 52 19.90 -29.61 -0.17
CA GLN A 52 19.01 -29.00 0.83
C GLN A 52 17.98 -28.06 0.21
N LEU A 53 18.40 -27.20 -0.73
CA LEU A 53 17.50 -26.28 -1.43
C LEU A 53 16.47 -27.02 -2.30
N ALA A 54 16.90 -28.03 -3.06
CA ALA A 54 16.00 -28.88 -3.84
C ALA A 54 14.96 -29.61 -2.96
N SER A 55 15.35 -30.08 -1.77
CA SER A 55 14.42 -30.66 -0.79
C SER A 55 13.40 -29.63 -0.29
N ARG A 56 13.86 -28.41 0.03
CA ARG A 56 13.02 -27.29 0.46
C ARG A 56 12.02 -26.87 -0.61
N GLU A 57 12.44 -26.80 -1.87
CA GLU A 57 11.56 -26.50 -3.02
C GLU A 57 10.53 -27.59 -3.26
N LYS A 58 10.92 -28.87 -3.14
CA LYS A 58 9.98 -29.99 -3.20
C LYS A 58 8.93 -29.91 -2.08
N LEU A 59 9.31 -29.44 -0.89
CA LEU A 59 8.36 -29.18 0.20
C LEU A 59 7.44 -28.00 -0.10
N TYR A 60 7.95 -26.87 -0.63
CA TYR A 60 7.12 -25.74 -1.04
C TYR A 60 6.15 -26.08 -2.18
N GLY A 61 6.59 -26.85 -3.18
CA GLY A 61 5.72 -27.36 -4.24
C GLY A 61 4.63 -28.30 -3.70
N LYS A 62 4.97 -29.16 -2.72
CA LYS A 62 3.98 -30.00 -2.02
C LYS A 62 2.97 -29.17 -1.21
N SER A 63 3.42 -28.18 -0.44
CA SER A 63 2.52 -27.35 0.37
C SER A 63 1.62 -26.44 -0.49
N ALA A 64 2.15 -25.87 -1.58
CA ALA A 64 1.35 -25.10 -2.54
C ALA A 64 0.30 -25.98 -3.24
N LYS A 65 0.65 -27.22 -3.65
CA LYS A 65 -0.30 -28.18 -4.21
C LYS A 65 -1.35 -28.64 -3.18
N ALA A 66 -0.98 -28.81 -1.91
CA ALA A 66 -1.95 -29.12 -0.86
C ALA A 66 -2.93 -27.95 -0.63
N ALA A 67 -2.44 -26.72 -0.52
CA ALA A 67 -3.28 -25.53 -0.37
C ALA A 67 -4.21 -25.32 -1.57
N ALA A 68 -3.72 -25.49 -2.80
CA ALA A 68 -4.54 -25.40 -4.02
C ALA A 68 -5.66 -26.46 -4.08
N LYS A 69 -5.40 -27.67 -3.57
CA LYS A 69 -6.43 -28.72 -3.45
C LYS A 69 -7.48 -28.38 -2.38
N ILE A 70 -7.08 -27.81 -1.25
CA ILE A 70 -8.01 -27.31 -0.23
C ILE A 70 -8.91 -26.21 -0.85
N GLU A 71 -8.33 -25.25 -1.56
CA GLU A 71 -9.07 -24.17 -2.25
C GLU A 71 -9.98 -24.69 -3.37
N LYS A 72 -9.66 -25.83 -3.99
CA LYS A 72 -10.51 -26.40 -5.06
C LYS A 72 -11.63 -27.30 -4.54
N TRP A 73 -11.43 -28.02 -3.45
CA TRP A 73 -12.33 -29.12 -3.06
C TRP A 73 -12.94 -29.03 -1.65
N LEU A 74 -12.40 -28.19 -0.77
CA LEU A 74 -12.82 -28.13 0.64
C LEU A 74 -13.44 -26.79 1.05
N LEU A 75 -13.48 -25.79 0.15
CA LEU A 75 -14.19 -24.55 0.42
C LEU A 75 -15.71 -24.77 0.29
N PRO A 76 -16.50 -24.49 1.33
CA PRO A 76 -17.92 -24.86 1.36
C PRO A 76 -18.84 -23.94 0.56
N ALA A 77 -18.45 -22.68 0.33
CA ALA A 77 -19.30 -21.68 -0.30
C ALA A 77 -18.69 -21.15 -1.60
N GLU A 78 -19.53 -21.03 -2.63
CA GLU A 78 -19.18 -20.33 -3.86
C GLU A 78 -19.34 -18.82 -3.68
N ALA A 79 -18.66 -18.04 -4.52
CA ALA A 79 -18.73 -16.59 -4.44
C ALA A 79 -19.85 -16.06 -5.33
N GLY A 80 -20.65 -15.12 -4.81
CA GLY A 80 -21.67 -14.45 -5.60
C GLY A 80 -21.12 -13.79 -6.87
N TYR A 81 -22.01 -13.61 -7.84
CA TYR A 81 -21.80 -12.88 -9.08
C TYR A 81 -23.15 -12.30 -9.56
N LEU A 82 -23.07 -11.39 -10.54
CA LEU A 82 -24.25 -10.84 -11.22
C LEU A 82 -23.89 -10.83 -12.71
N GLU A 83 -24.49 -11.74 -13.44
CA GLU A 83 -24.36 -11.84 -14.89
C GLU A 83 -25.75 -11.70 -15.50
N THR A 84 -25.86 -10.95 -16.59
CA THR A 84 -27.12 -10.69 -17.27
C THR A 84 -27.16 -11.46 -18.59
N GLU A 85 -28.22 -12.25 -18.79
CA GLU A 85 -28.37 -13.01 -20.03
C GLU A 85 -28.63 -12.10 -21.25
N GLY A 86 -28.07 -12.48 -22.41
CA GLY A 86 -28.34 -11.84 -23.69
C GLY A 86 -27.78 -10.43 -23.87
N LEU A 87 -28.68 -9.46 -24.12
CA LEU A 87 -28.36 -8.07 -24.50
C LEU A 87 -28.41 -7.08 -23.33
N GLU A 88 -28.83 -7.54 -22.15
CA GLU A 88 -28.91 -6.71 -20.97
C GLU A 88 -27.52 -6.37 -20.41
N LYS A 89 -27.48 -5.38 -19.52
CA LYS A 89 -26.24 -4.85 -18.96
C LYS A 89 -26.37 -4.80 -17.47
N THR A 90 -25.46 -5.47 -16.75
CA THR A 90 -25.38 -5.55 -15.28
C THR A 90 -25.67 -4.22 -14.58
N TRP A 91 -25.18 -3.09 -15.11
CA TRP A 91 -25.37 -1.76 -14.54
C TRP A 91 -26.74 -1.10 -14.78
N ARG A 92 -27.70 -1.81 -15.36
CA ARG A 92 -29.12 -1.42 -15.47
C ARG A 92 -30.03 -2.14 -14.47
N VAL A 93 -29.58 -3.26 -13.89
CA VAL A 93 -30.33 -4.04 -12.90
C VAL A 93 -30.63 -3.17 -11.68
N LYS A 94 -31.87 -3.22 -11.15
CA LYS A 94 -32.24 -2.44 -9.97
C LYS A 94 -32.11 -3.29 -8.70
N GLN A 95 -31.95 -2.60 -7.57
CA GLN A 95 -31.96 -3.23 -6.24
C GLN A 95 -33.30 -3.87 -5.87
N THR A 96 -34.41 -3.46 -6.49
CA THR A 96 -35.70 -4.15 -6.35
C THR A 96 -35.68 -5.54 -6.96
N ASP A 97 -34.94 -5.70 -8.05
CA ASP A 97 -34.98 -6.91 -8.86
C ASP A 97 -34.08 -7.96 -8.18
N ILE A 98 -32.87 -7.55 -7.78
CA ILE A 98 -31.95 -8.34 -6.95
C ILE A 98 -32.62 -8.78 -5.64
N ALA A 99 -33.33 -7.88 -4.94
CA ALA A 99 -33.96 -8.23 -3.65
C ALA A 99 -35.07 -9.28 -3.75
N ASN A 100 -35.65 -9.49 -4.94
CA ASN A 100 -36.69 -10.50 -5.22
C ASN A 100 -36.09 -11.85 -5.66
N GLU A 101 -34.94 -11.83 -6.33
CA GLU A 101 -34.22 -13.04 -6.80
C GLU A 101 -33.38 -13.69 -5.70
N VAL A 102 -32.87 -12.87 -4.78
CA VAL A 102 -31.99 -13.28 -3.67
C VAL A 102 -32.80 -13.83 -2.49
N ASP A 103 -32.18 -14.72 -1.71
CA ASP A 103 -32.79 -15.36 -0.55
C ASP A 103 -33.21 -14.38 0.57
N ILE A 104 -34.15 -14.78 1.42
CA ILE A 104 -34.77 -13.91 2.44
C ILE A 104 -33.74 -13.37 3.46
N LEU A 105 -32.68 -14.12 3.79
CA LEU A 105 -31.67 -13.66 4.76
C LEU A 105 -30.79 -12.57 4.17
N SER A 106 -30.33 -12.76 2.93
CA SER A 106 -29.57 -11.75 2.21
C SER A 106 -30.45 -10.55 1.84
N SER A 107 -31.69 -10.77 1.39
CA SER A 107 -32.66 -9.69 1.08
C SER A 107 -32.94 -8.80 2.30
N ARG A 108 -33.00 -9.37 3.51
CA ARG A 108 -33.10 -8.61 4.78
C ARG A 108 -31.93 -7.64 5.03
N ASN A 109 -30.75 -7.90 4.47
CA ASN A 109 -29.60 -6.98 4.59
C ASN A 109 -29.76 -5.71 3.73
N GLN A 110 -30.76 -5.64 2.84
CA GLN A 110 -31.14 -4.42 2.14
C GLN A 110 -32.12 -3.59 2.99
N TYR A 111 -31.70 -2.40 3.41
CA TYR A 111 -32.52 -1.51 4.24
C TYR A 111 -32.07 -0.04 4.11
N ASP A 112 -32.94 0.90 4.46
CA ASP A 112 -32.62 2.33 4.58
C ASP A 112 -33.05 2.84 5.96
N ILE A 113 -32.12 3.45 6.71
CA ILE A 113 -32.37 4.03 8.03
C ILE A 113 -32.29 5.54 7.89
N VAL A 114 -33.47 6.17 7.91
CA VAL A 114 -33.67 7.60 7.71
C VAL A 114 -33.68 8.35 9.05
N LEU A 115 -32.60 9.06 9.32
CA LEU A 115 -32.36 9.89 10.51
C LEU A 115 -32.03 11.33 10.07
N PRO A 116 -33.04 12.20 9.88
CA PRO A 116 -32.86 13.51 9.26
C PRO A 116 -32.04 14.49 10.11
N ASP A 117 -32.13 14.38 11.44
CA ASP A 117 -31.65 15.42 12.35
C ASP A 117 -30.14 15.42 12.58
N PHE A 118 -29.42 14.32 12.37
CA PHE A 118 -28.06 14.17 12.89
C PHE A 118 -26.94 14.08 11.84
N GLY A 119 -27.29 13.94 10.57
CA GLY A 119 -26.34 13.65 9.50
C GLY A 119 -25.43 14.81 9.06
N PRO A 120 -24.54 14.57 8.08
CA PRO A 120 -24.28 13.28 7.42
C PRO A 120 -23.61 12.24 8.32
N TYR A 121 -23.83 10.97 7.99
CA TYR A 121 -23.26 9.82 8.69
C TYR A 121 -21.98 9.29 8.03
N LYS A 122 -21.04 8.84 8.87
CA LYS A 122 -19.90 8.01 8.50
C LYS A 122 -20.03 6.64 9.12
N LEU A 123 -19.72 5.62 8.34
CA LEU A 123 -19.79 4.21 8.73
C LEU A 123 -18.40 3.62 8.89
N ASP A 124 -18.25 2.67 9.80
CA ASP A 124 -17.10 1.77 9.91
C ASP A 124 -17.61 0.37 10.29
N PHE A 125 -16.98 -0.69 9.79
CA PHE A 125 -17.32 -2.08 10.12
C PHE A 125 -16.15 -2.75 10.85
N THR A 126 -16.44 -3.70 11.74
CA THR A 126 -15.39 -4.58 12.28
C THR A 126 -14.78 -5.44 11.18
N ALA A 127 -13.55 -5.93 11.39
CA ALA A 127 -12.89 -6.83 10.44
C ALA A 127 -13.67 -8.15 10.19
N SER A 128 -14.59 -8.52 11.09
CA SER A 128 -15.52 -9.65 10.97
C SER A 128 -16.84 -9.32 10.24
N GLY A 129 -17.13 -8.06 9.92
CA GLY A 129 -18.39 -7.63 9.32
C GLY A 129 -19.62 -7.73 10.22
N ARG A 130 -19.51 -8.32 11.40
CA ARG A 130 -20.61 -8.50 12.36
C ARG A 130 -21.11 -7.20 12.97
N HIS A 131 -20.23 -6.24 13.27
CA HIS A 131 -20.61 -5.00 13.95
C HIS A 131 -20.35 -3.79 13.07
N MET A 132 -21.32 -2.87 13.10
CA MET A 132 -21.27 -1.59 12.39
C MET A 132 -21.31 -0.44 13.39
N LEU A 133 -20.56 0.60 13.07
CA LEU A 133 -20.49 1.84 13.84
C LEU A 133 -20.86 3.01 12.93
N ALA A 134 -21.93 3.70 13.28
CA ALA A 134 -22.43 4.88 12.57
C ALA A 134 -22.17 6.14 13.40
N GLY A 135 -21.58 7.16 12.78
CA GLY A 135 -21.35 8.47 13.40
C GLY A 135 -21.93 9.62 12.59
N GLY A 136 -22.97 10.25 13.11
CA GLY A 136 -23.61 11.43 12.55
C GLY A 136 -22.86 12.72 12.92
N ARG A 137 -22.69 13.62 11.96
CA ARG A 137 -21.91 14.86 12.10
C ARG A 137 -22.36 15.77 13.26
N LYS A 138 -23.61 15.69 13.73
CA LYS A 138 -24.10 16.47 14.89
C LYS A 138 -23.88 15.78 16.25
N GLY A 139 -23.17 14.66 16.30
CA GLY A 139 -22.76 14.00 17.55
C GLY A 139 -23.55 12.76 17.93
N HIS A 140 -24.30 12.19 16.99
CA HIS A 140 -24.96 10.89 17.14
C HIS A 140 -23.96 9.78 16.87
N LEU A 141 -23.85 8.81 17.77
CA LEU A 141 -23.04 7.60 17.61
C LEU A 141 -23.91 6.38 17.90
N ALA A 142 -23.95 5.42 16.97
CA ALA A 142 -24.70 4.18 17.13
C ALA A 142 -23.82 2.95 16.79
N LEU A 143 -23.81 1.98 17.70
CA LEU A 143 -23.15 0.69 17.57
C LEU A 143 -24.22 -0.40 17.38
N LEU A 144 -24.10 -1.16 16.29
CA LEU A 144 -25.12 -2.09 15.80
C LEU A 144 -24.52 -3.50 15.61
N ASP A 145 -25.27 -4.54 15.97
CA ASP A 145 -25.01 -5.92 15.52
C ASP A 145 -25.77 -6.17 14.22
N MET A 146 -25.02 -6.37 13.14
CA MET A 146 -25.51 -6.52 11.77
C MET A 146 -26.02 -7.93 11.45
N MET A 147 -25.72 -8.93 12.28
CA MET A 147 -26.31 -10.27 12.11
C MET A 147 -27.76 -10.28 12.58
N ASN A 148 -28.03 -9.61 13.71
CA ASN A 148 -29.37 -9.56 14.31
C ASN A 148 -30.18 -8.33 13.92
N MET A 149 -29.54 -7.32 13.30
CA MET A 149 -30.08 -5.97 13.09
C MET A 149 -30.50 -5.30 14.42
N SER A 150 -29.73 -5.50 15.48
CA SER A 150 -30.02 -5.00 16.83
C SER A 150 -29.07 -3.87 17.24
N LEU A 151 -29.62 -2.78 17.76
CA LEU A 151 -28.85 -1.71 18.40
C LEU A 151 -28.19 -2.23 19.69
N ILE A 152 -26.86 -2.16 19.76
CA ILE A 152 -26.09 -2.46 20.97
C ILE A 152 -26.07 -1.22 21.87
N LYS A 153 -25.72 -0.06 21.29
CA LYS A 153 -25.64 1.20 22.04
C LYS A 153 -25.85 2.40 21.14
N GLU A 154 -26.53 3.41 21.69
CA GLU A 154 -26.64 4.76 21.14
C GLU A 154 -26.06 5.77 22.15
N ILE A 155 -25.36 6.79 21.64
CA ILE A 155 -24.71 7.84 22.42
C ILE A 155 -24.90 9.17 21.69
N GLN A 156 -25.34 10.20 22.41
CA GLN A 156 -25.46 11.56 21.89
C GLN A 156 -24.42 12.48 22.54
N VAL A 157 -23.29 12.66 21.85
CA VAL A 157 -22.14 13.47 22.30
C VAL A 157 -22.45 14.98 22.27
N ARG A 158 -23.40 15.41 21.42
CA ARG A 158 -23.76 16.82 21.17
C ARG A 158 -22.61 17.72 20.63
N GLU A 159 -21.45 17.14 20.31
CA GLU A 159 -20.36 17.79 19.57
C GLU A 159 -20.32 17.37 18.10
N THR A 160 -19.53 18.08 17.28
CA THR A 160 -19.31 17.68 15.89
C THR A 160 -18.37 16.48 15.77
N VAL A 161 -18.92 15.32 15.42
CA VAL A 161 -18.13 14.12 15.07
C VAL A 161 -17.67 14.22 13.62
N ARG A 162 -16.38 13.98 13.38
CA ARG A 162 -15.74 14.10 12.06
C ARG A 162 -15.43 12.79 11.40
N ASP A 163 -15.10 11.77 12.17
CA ASP A 163 -14.80 10.42 11.72
C ASP A 163 -14.92 9.45 12.90
N VAL A 164 -15.17 8.19 12.59
CA VAL A 164 -15.25 7.12 13.59
C VAL A 164 -14.53 5.89 13.03
N ALA A 165 -13.84 5.17 13.91
CA ALA A 165 -13.13 3.95 13.59
C ALA A 165 -13.27 2.92 14.72
N PHE A 166 -13.44 1.64 14.37
CA PHE A 166 -13.21 0.56 15.33
C PHE A 166 -11.72 0.43 15.69
N LEU A 167 -11.43 -0.17 16.85
CA LEU A 167 -10.08 -0.62 17.21
C LEU A 167 -9.91 -2.10 16.78
N HIS A 168 -9.36 -2.96 17.63
CA HIS A 168 -9.15 -4.38 17.31
C HIS A 168 -10.45 -5.20 17.37
N ASN A 169 -11.32 -4.88 18.33
CA ASN A 169 -12.57 -5.58 18.62
C ASN A 169 -13.77 -4.62 18.50
N ASP A 170 -14.98 -5.19 18.60
CA ASP A 170 -16.24 -4.46 18.79
C ASP A 170 -16.31 -3.70 20.13
N GLN A 171 -15.50 -4.11 21.10
CA GLN A 171 -15.55 -3.57 22.46
C GLN A 171 -15.05 -2.14 22.59
N PHE A 172 -14.25 -1.66 21.63
CA PHE A 172 -13.62 -0.35 21.70
C PHE A 172 -13.66 0.33 20.34
N PHE A 173 -14.05 1.61 20.36
CA PHE A 173 -14.07 2.43 19.17
C PHE A 173 -13.60 3.85 19.47
N ALA A 174 -13.06 4.51 18.45
CA ALA A 174 -12.55 5.87 18.53
C ALA A 174 -13.40 6.83 17.69
N ALA A 175 -13.82 7.94 18.27
CA ALA A 175 -14.55 9.01 17.59
C ALA A 175 -13.74 10.31 17.60
N ALA A 176 -13.59 10.95 16.44
CA ALA A 176 -12.97 12.27 16.31
C ALA A 176 -14.02 13.36 16.55
N GLN A 177 -14.07 13.91 17.77
CA GLN A 177 -14.97 15.01 18.14
C GLN A 177 -14.43 16.38 17.68
N LYS A 178 -15.04 17.48 18.14
CA LYS A 178 -14.69 18.84 17.73
C LYS A 178 -13.26 19.19 18.10
N LYS A 179 -12.82 18.91 19.34
CA LYS A 179 -11.49 19.32 19.83
C LYS A 179 -10.46 18.20 19.87
N TYR A 180 -10.86 16.97 20.22
CA TYR A 180 -9.96 15.83 20.43
C TYR A 180 -10.56 14.54 19.86
N ALA A 181 -9.74 13.49 19.76
CA ALA A 181 -10.25 12.13 19.59
C ALA A 181 -10.55 11.50 20.96
N TYR A 182 -11.63 10.73 21.03
CA TYR A 182 -12.08 10.03 22.23
C TYR A 182 -12.17 8.54 21.95
N ILE A 183 -11.82 7.70 22.94
CA ILE A 183 -11.99 6.25 22.89
C ILE A 183 -13.15 5.88 23.83
N TYR A 184 -14.09 5.12 23.30
CA TYR A 184 -15.28 4.62 24.00
C TYR A 184 -15.21 3.11 24.18
N GLY A 185 -15.78 2.62 25.27
CA GLY A 185 -16.12 1.20 25.44
C GLY A 185 -17.48 0.85 24.80
N ARG A 186 -17.77 -0.45 24.66
CA ARG A 186 -19.03 -0.99 24.10
C ARG A 186 -20.29 -0.40 24.71
N ASP A 187 -20.27 -0.14 26.02
CA ASP A 187 -21.41 0.39 26.79
C ASP A 187 -21.61 1.90 26.59
N GLY A 188 -20.70 2.55 25.87
CA GLY A 188 -20.65 3.99 25.62
C GLY A 188 -19.93 4.81 26.69
N THR A 189 -19.18 4.16 27.57
CA THR A 189 -18.32 4.83 28.57
C THR A 189 -17.11 5.48 27.90
N GLU A 190 -16.79 6.72 28.27
CA GLU A 190 -15.57 7.40 27.82
C GLU A 190 -14.37 6.87 28.59
N LEU A 191 -13.43 6.24 27.87
CA LEU A 191 -12.22 5.67 28.46
C LEU A 191 -11.05 6.65 28.40
N HIS A 192 -10.83 7.27 27.23
CA HIS A 192 -9.70 8.18 27.02
C HIS A 192 -10.07 9.40 26.17
N CYS A 193 -9.58 10.56 26.59
CA CYS A 193 -9.61 11.82 25.84
C CYS A 193 -8.19 12.18 25.37
N LEU A 194 -7.97 12.19 24.06
CA LEU A 194 -6.63 12.21 23.45
C LEU A 194 -6.18 13.66 23.14
N LYS A 195 -5.80 14.37 24.21
CA LYS A 195 -5.56 15.83 24.18
C LYS A 195 -4.38 16.28 23.31
N GLU A 196 -3.29 15.51 23.29
CA GLU A 196 -2.04 15.83 22.58
C GLU A 196 -2.22 15.93 21.05
N ARG A 197 -3.26 15.28 20.52
CA ARG A 197 -3.60 15.28 19.11
C ARG A 197 -4.15 16.63 18.64
N GLY A 198 -4.86 17.38 19.49
CA GLY A 198 -5.69 18.50 19.01
C GLY A 198 -6.77 18.06 18.01
N PRO A 199 -7.23 18.92 17.09
CA PRO A 199 -8.40 18.66 16.25
C PRO A 199 -8.11 17.65 15.14
N VAL A 200 -8.45 16.38 15.42
CA VAL A 200 -8.39 15.27 14.47
C VAL A 200 -9.48 15.41 13.41
N ALA A 201 -9.11 15.15 12.15
CA ALA A 201 -9.97 15.14 10.97
C ALA A 201 -10.34 13.71 10.51
N ARG A 202 -9.43 12.74 10.66
CA ARG A 202 -9.62 11.33 10.25
C ARG A 202 -8.96 10.35 11.23
N LEU A 203 -9.53 9.15 11.35
CA LEU A 203 -9.07 8.05 12.20
C LEU A 203 -9.00 6.73 11.42
N ARG A 204 -7.91 5.98 11.59
CA ARG A 204 -7.77 4.60 11.08
C ARG A 204 -6.94 3.74 12.03
N PHE A 205 -7.34 2.48 12.19
CA PHE A 205 -6.67 1.53 13.07
C PHE A 205 -5.85 0.50 12.28
N LEU A 206 -4.63 0.26 12.71
CA LEU A 206 -3.69 -0.70 12.11
C LEU A 206 -3.75 -2.00 12.92
N LYS A 207 -4.70 -2.88 12.56
CA LYS A 207 -5.04 -4.10 13.31
C LYS A 207 -3.84 -4.93 13.79
N ASN A 208 -2.89 -5.25 12.90
CA ASN A 208 -1.76 -6.14 13.23
C ASN A 208 -0.71 -5.51 14.17
N HIS A 209 -0.73 -4.17 14.35
CA HIS A 209 0.25 -3.43 15.16
C HIS A 209 -0.39 -2.77 16.39
N PHE A 210 -1.73 -2.81 16.51
CA PHE A 210 -2.50 -2.10 17.53
C PHE A 210 -2.26 -0.57 17.55
N LEU A 211 -1.98 0.03 16.39
CA LEU A 211 -1.76 1.48 16.28
C LEU A 211 -3.02 2.20 15.81
N LEU A 212 -3.45 3.22 16.55
CA LEU A 212 -4.42 4.20 16.09
C LEU A 212 -3.70 5.33 15.36
N ALA A 213 -3.79 5.32 14.03
CA ALA A 213 -3.36 6.42 13.17
C ALA A 213 -4.44 7.51 13.17
N SER A 214 -4.02 8.76 13.36
CA SER A 214 -4.90 9.92 13.44
C SER A 214 -4.27 11.12 12.75
N VAL A 215 -5.07 11.85 11.97
CA VAL A 215 -4.60 12.99 11.18
C VAL A 215 -5.29 14.27 11.64
N ASN A 216 -4.48 15.29 11.91
CA ASN A 216 -4.95 16.60 12.34
C ASN A 216 -5.36 17.49 11.17
N MET A 217 -6.24 18.45 11.45
CA MET A 217 -6.51 19.56 10.53
C MET A 217 -5.25 20.38 10.15
N SER A 218 -4.21 20.36 11.00
CA SER A 218 -2.91 20.99 10.74
C SER A 218 -1.98 20.19 9.80
N GLY A 219 -2.36 18.97 9.39
CA GLY A 219 -1.50 18.09 8.60
C GLY A 219 -0.40 17.40 9.39
N GLN A 220 -0.61 17.16 10.69
CA GLN A 220 0.19 16.26 11.51
C GLN A 220 -0.46 14.88 11.55
N LEU A 221 0.34 13.83 11.37
CA LEU A 221 -0.04 12.43 11.48
C LEU A 221 0.54 11.89 12.80
N HIS A 222 -0.34 11.40 13.68
CA HIS A 222 0.04 10.78 14.95
C HIS A 222 -0.28 9.29 14.93
N TYR A 223 0.67 8.49 15.38
CA TYR A 223 0.51 7.07 15.70
C TYR A 223 0.54 6.90 17.21
N GLN A 224 -0.56 6.41 17.79
CA GLN A 224 -0.60 5.99 19.19
C GLN A 224 -0.76 4.47 19.25
N ASP A 225 0.00 3.83 20.14
CA ASP A 225 -0.21 2.44 20.50
C ASP A 225 -1.40 2.33 21.46
N VAL A 226 -2.40 1.52 21.11
CA VAL A 226 -3.61 1.36 21.92
C VAL A 226 -3.37 0.48 23.13
N THR A 227 -2.39 -0.44 23.12
CA THR A 227 -2.25 -1.43 24.21
C THR A 227 -1.58 -0.84 25.45
N HIS A 228 -0.64 0.09 25.26
CA HIS A 228 0.06 0.78 26.34
C HIS A 228 -0.17 2.30 26.35
N GLY A 229 -1.06 2.80 25.49
CA GLY A 229 -1.46 4.21 25.42
C GLY A 229 -0.39 5.21 24.95
N GLY A 230 0.82 4.76 24.60
CA GLY A 230 1.93 5.66 24.27
C GLY A 230 1.87 6.21 22.84
N MET A 231 2.26 7.47 22.64
CA MET A 231 2.53 7.99 21.30
C MET A 231 3.83 7.39 20.75
N VAL A 232 3.72 6.70 19.60
CA VAL A 232 4.88 6.10 18.89
C VAL A 232 5.56 7.14 18.01
N ALA A 233 4.78 7.93 17.27
CA ALA A 233 5.30 8.93 16.35
C ALA A 233 4.32 10.09 16.14
N SER A 234 4.85 11.30 16.09
CA SER A 234 4.19 12.52 15.61
C SER A 234 4.98 13.02 14.41
N ILE A 235 4.35 13.09 13.25
CA ILE A 235 4.99 13.35 11.96
C ILE A 235 4.28 14.50 11.25
N ARG A 236 5.02 15.53 10.80
CA ARG A 236 4.47 16.68 10.09
C ARG A 236 4.52 16.45 8.58
N THR A 237 3.37 16.36 7.93
CA THR A 237 3.30 16.06 6.48
C THR A 237 3.77 17.21 5.58
N GLY A 238 3.79 18.45 6.09
CA GLY A 238 4.28 19.64 5.38
C GLY A 238 3.38 20.19 4.26
N LYS A 239 2.22 19.58 4.01
CA LYS A 239 1.36 19.87 2.84
C LYS A 239 0.00 20.49 3.17
N GLY A 240 -0.19 20.91 4.42
CA GLY A 240 -1.42 21.54 4.90
C GLY A 240 -2.49 20.52 5.33
N ARG A 241 -3.75 20.96 5.32
CA ARG A 241 -4.89 20.16 5.80
C ARG A 241 -5.11 18.92 4.91
N THR A 242 -5.33 17.79 5.58
CA THR A 242 -5.56 16.47 4.97
C THR A 242 -6.88 15.90 5.49
N ASP A 243 -7.88 15.80 4.61
CA ASP A 243 -9.21 15.26 4.93
C ASP A 243 -9.38 13.80 4.43
N VAL A 244 -8.32 13.17 3.91
CA VAL A 244 -8.30 11.83 3.33
C VAL A 244 -7.16 11.01 3.93
N MET A 245 -7.51 9.88 4.54
CA MET A 245 -6.57 8.90 5.09
C MET A 245 -7.14 7.49 4.90
N GLU A 246 -6.31 6.57 4.42
CA GLU A 246 -6.58 5.13 4.46
C GLU A 246 -5.33 4.33 4.85
N VAL A 247 -5.53 3.09 5.30
CA VAL A 247 -4.46 2.13 5.62
C VAL A 247 -4.46 1.06 4.53
N ASN A 248 -3.28 0.70 4.03
CA ASN A 248 -3.14 -0.47 3.16
C ASN A 248 -3.22 -1.76 4.03
N PRO A 249 -4.22 -2.65 3.82
CA PRO A 249 -4.42 -3.82 4.67
C PRO A 249 -3.29 -4.85 4.68
N TYR A 250 -2.45 -4.87 3.64
CA TYR A 250 -1.37 -5.84 3.46
C TYR A 250 -0.09 -5.45 4.19
N ASN A 251 0.27 -4.16 4.18
CA ASN A 251 1.57 -3.67 4.67
C ASN A 251 1.48 -2.63 5.79
N SER A 252 0.26 -2.29 6.23
CA SER A 252 -0.05 -1.34 7.30
C SER A 252 0.46 0.10 7.07
N VAL A 253 0.85 0.44 5.84
CA VAL A 253 1.30 1.80 5.48
C VAL A 253 0.09 2.73 5.38
N VAL A 254 0.21 3.93 5.95
CA VAL A 254 -0.86 4.94 5.93
C VAL A 254 -0.72 5.81 4.68
N GLY A 255 -1.73 5.81 3.82
CA GLY A 255 -1.86 6.69 2.66
C GLY A 255 -2.65 7.96 3.01
N LEU A 256 -2.07 9.13 2.76
CA LEU A 256 -2.72 10.43 2.92
C LEU A 256 -2.91 11.14 1.58
N GLY A 257 -4.12 11.64 1.33
CA GLY A 257 -4.45 12.45 0.16
C GLY A 257 -4.41 13.95 0.47
N HIS A 258 -3.66 14.72 -0.32
CA HIS A 258 -3.43 16.15 -0.10
C HIS A 258 -4.24 17.05 -1.05
N SER A 259 -4.39 18.31 -0.66
CA SER A 259 -5.03 19.36 -1.46
C SER A 259 -4.32 19.68 -2.78
N GLY A 260 -3.00 19.50 -2.85
CA GLY A 260 -2.19 19.65 -4.06
C GLY A 260 -2.12 18.41 -4.96
N GLY A 261 -3.11 17.51 -4.88
CA GLY A 261 -3.22 16.34 -5.76
C GLY A 261 -2.19 15.22 -5.54
N THR A 262 -1.25 15.41 -4.63
CA THR A 262 -0.32 14.36 -4.20
C THR A 262 -0.95 13.38 -3.22
N VAL A 263 -0.60 12.11 -3.35
CA VAL A 263 -0.77 11.09 -2.31
C VAL A 263 0.60 10.82 -1.70
N THR A 264 0.66 10.68 -0.37
CA THR A 264 1.90 10.35 0.36
C THR A 264 1.68 9.14 1.25
N MET A 265 2.66 8.25 1.28
CA MET A 265 2.65 7.04 2.10
C MET A 265 3.60 7.18 3.29
N TRP A 266 3.14 6.78 4.48
CA TRP A 266 3.85 7.00 5.75
C TRP A 266 4.00 5.74 6.58
N LYS A 267 5.09 5.67 7.34
CA LYS A 267 5.31 4.70 8.42
C LYS A 267 5.74 5.42 9.71
N PRO A 268 5.48 4.89 10.91
CA PRO A 268 5.82 5.57 12.17
C PRO A 268 7.33 5.84 12.33
N THR A 269 8.20 4.93 11.89
CA THR A 269 9.67 5.07 12.01
C THR A 269 10.27 6.26 11.24
N SER A 270 9.59 6.80 10.22
CA SER A 270 10.18 7.80 9.34
C SER A 270 9.41 9.13 9.35
N GLN A 271 10.15 10.19 9.64
CA GLN A 271 9.67 11.57 9.53
C GLN A 271 9.55 12.07 8.08
N ALA A 272 10.04 11.29 7.10
CA ALA A 272 9.85 11.54 5.67
C ALA A 272 8.83 10.55 5.08
N PRO A 273 8.05 10.93 4.06
CA PRO A 273 7.15 10.00 3.40
C PRO A 273 7.96 8.90 2.68
N LEU A 274 7.50 7.66 2.75
CA LEU A 274 8.08 6.52 2.03
C LEU A 274 7.96 6.70 0.52
N VAL A 275 6.80 7.19 0.08
CA VAL A 275 6.46 7.42 -1.33
C VAL A 275 5.66 8.71 -1.41
N GLN A 276 5.92 9.49 -2.46
CA GLN A 276 5.13 10.66 -2.84
C GLN A 276 4.75 10.51 -4.31
N MET A 277 3.45 10.39 -4.60
CA MET A 277 2.90 10.23 -5.94
C MET A 277 2.10 11.47 -6.31
N GLN A 278 2.33 12.04 -7.50
CA GLN A 278 1.46 13.09 -8.05
C GLN A 278 0.31 12.41 -8.78
N CYS A 279 -0.81 12.17 -8.09
CA CYS A 279 -1.91 11.39 -8.67
C CYS A 279 -2.80 12.25 -9.57
N HIS A 280 -3.16 13.45 -9.07
CA HIS A 280 -4.05 14.40 -9.72
C HIS A 280 -3.40 15.79 -9.76
N PRO A 281 -3.80 16.69 -10.68
CA PRO A 281 -3.45 18.12 -10.61
C PRO A 281 -4.24 18.86 -9.52
N GLY A 282 -5.55 18.60 -9.41
CA GLY A 282 -6.42 19.10 -8.32
C GLY A 282 -6.41 18.24 -7.05
N PRO A 283 -7.16 18.65 -5.99
CA PRO A 283 -7.17 17.97 -4.69
C PRO A 283 -7.65 16.51 -4.76
N VAL A 284 -6.97 15.64 -4.02
CA VAL A 284 -7.39 14.25 -3.81
C VAL A 284 -8.62 14.23 -2.93
N SER A 285 -9.68 13.59 -3.41
CA SER A 285 -11.00 13.56 -2.78
C SER A 285 -11.19 12.28 -1.96
N SER A 286 -10.67 11.16 -2.45
CA SER A 286 -10.60 9.89 -1.74
C SER A 286 -9.43 9.04 -2.23
N VAL A 287 -9.00 8.12 -1.38
CA VAL A 287 -8.01 7.07 -1.65
C VAL A 287 -8.61 5.77 -1.11
N ALA A 288 -8.43 4.66 -1.80
CA ALA A 288 -8.75 3.33 -1.30
C ALA A 288 -7.62 2.35 -1.69
N PHE A 289 -7.31 1.41 -0.79
CA PHE A 289 -6.35 0.34 -1.04
C PHE A 289 -7.08 -0.97 -1.30
N HIS A 290 -6.63 -1.72 -2.29
CA HIS A 290 -7.13 -3.06 -2.55
C HIS A 290 -6.66 -4.01 -1.43
N PRO A 291 -7.44 -5.02 -1.00
CA PRO A 291 -7.06 -5.97 0.05
C PRO A 291 -5.71 -6.65 -0.17
N ASN A 292 -5.42 -7.10 -1.40
CA ASN A 292 -4.12 -7.65 -1.82
C ASN A 292 -2.94 -6.66 -1.68
N GLY A 293 -3.18 -5.39 -1.37
CA GLY A 293 -2.15 -4.39 -1.07
C GLY A 293 -1.32 -3.87 -2.23
N HIS A 294 -1.55 -4.36 -3.45
CA HIS A 294 -0.80 -4.00 -4.66
C HIS A 294 -1.49 -2.98 -5.55
N LEU A 295 -2.79 -2.74 -5.37
CA LEU A 295 -3.53 -1.71 -6.09
C LEU A 295 -4.02 -0.59 -5.17
N MET A 296 -4.03 0.62 -5.69
CA MET A 296 -4.61 1.80 -5.04
C MET A 296 -5.51 2.56 -6.01
N ALA A 297 -6.74 2.86 -5.60
CA ALA A 297 -7.64 3.75 -6.32
C ALA A 297 -7.58 5.15 -5.71
N THR A 298 -7.64 6.17 -6.54
CA THR A 298 -7.61 7.58 -6.13
C THR A 298 -8.63 8.38 -6.92
N SER A 299 -9.41 9.24 -6.26
CA SER A 299 -10.33 10.16 -6.94
C SER A 299 -9.87 11.61 -6.78
N GLY A 300 -10.02 12.39 -7.85
CA GLY A 300 -9.71 13.82 -7.85
C GLY A 300 -10.95 14.70 -8.06
N LYS A 301 -10.77 16.01 -7.85
CA LYS A 301 -11.77 17.03 -8.22
C LYS A 301 -12.09 17.05 -9.73
N GLU A 302 -11.21 16.50 -10.55
CA GLU A 302 -11.31 16.48 -12.02
C GLU A 302 -12.28 15.44 -12.60
N ARG A 303 -13.06 14.75 -11.75
CA ARG A 303 -14.01 13.69 -12.16
C ARG A 303 -13.32 12.47 -12.81
N LYS A 304 -12.08 12.23 -12.41
CA LYS A 304 -11.28 11.06 -12.81
C LYS A 304 -11.00 10.21 -11.57
N ILE A 305 -11.20 8.91 -11.72
CA ILE A 305 -10.70 7.88 -10.80
C ILE A 305 -9.46 7.28 -11.48
N LYS A 306 -8.35 7.20 -10.75
CA LYS A 306 -7.10 6.60 -11.24
C LYS A 306 -6.72 5.40 -10.41
N ILE A 307 -6.39 4.30 -11.08
CA ILE A 307 -5.92 3.06 -10.48
C ILE A 307 -4.41 2.95 -10.67
N TRP A 308 -3.71 2.63 -9.59
CA TRP A 308 -2.25 2.60 -9.51
C TRP A 308 -1.77 1.23 -9.06
N ASP A 309 -0.73 0.70 -9.72
CA ASP A 309 0.05 -0.43 -9.22
C ASP A 309 1.11 0.09 -8.23
N LEU A 310 1.06 -0.38 -6.98
CA LEU A 310 1.97 0.01 -5.90
C LEU A 310 3.31 -0.75 -5.93
N ARG A 311 3.45 -1.80 -6.75
CA ARG A 311 4.74 -2.48 -6.95
C ARG A 311 5.64 -1.68 -7.87
N LYS A 312 5.07 -1.08 -8.93
CA LYS A 312 5.78 -0.25 -9.92
C LYS A 312 5.64 1.26 -9.69
N PHE A 313 4.60 1.69 -8.96
CA PHE A 313 4.14 3.07 -8.82
C PHE A 313 3.67 3.72 -10.14
N GLU A 314 3.10 2.92 -11.02
CA GLU A 314 2.61 3.32 -12.34
C GLU A 314 1.07 3.42 -12.37
N GLU A 315 0.54 4.29 -13.23
CA GLU A 315 -0.91 4.40 -13.47
C GLU A 315 -1.33 3.27 -14.42
N VAL A 316 -2.22 2.40 -13.94
CA VAL A 316 -2.73 1.26 -14.71
C VAL A 316 -3.93 1.69 -15.56
N GLN A 317 -4.83 2.51 -15.00
CA GLN A 317 -6.05 2.90 -15.69
C GLN A 317 -6.57 4.27 -15.20
N THR A 318 -6.93 5.14 -16.15
CA THR A 318 -7.74 6.34 -15.90
C THR A 318 -9.21 6.07 -16.23
N ILE A 319 -10.10 6.17 -15.25
CA ILE A 319 -11.54 5.98 -15.42
C ILE A 319 -12.24 7.33 -15.38
N HIS A 320 -12.92 7.67 -16.47
CA HIS A 320 -13.79 8.85 -16.54
C HIS A 320 -15.13 8.52 -15.85
N SER A 321 -15.35 9.18 -14.72
CA SER A 321 -16.52 8.99 -13.84
C SER A 321 -17.05 10.38 -13.44
N PHE A 322 -17.77 10.46 -12.33
CA PHE A 322 -18.13 11.72 -11.70
C PHE A 322 -17.11 12.08 -10.61
N HIS A 323 -17.35 13.16 -9.87
CA HIS A 323 -16.51 13.54 -8.73
C HIS A 323 -16.78 12.59 -7.55
N ALA A 324 -16.05 11.47 -7.50
CA ALA A 324 -16.13 10.50 -6.41
C ALA A 324 -15.56 11.09 -5.12
N LYS A 325 -16.45 11.37 -4.16
CA LYS A 325 -16.12 11.91 -2.83
C LYS A 325 -15.60 10.84 -1.88
N THR A 326 -15.99 9.59 -2.09
CA THR A 326 -15.57 8.42 -1.31
C THR A 326 -15.30 7.25 -2.24
N LEU A 327 -14.28 6.46 -1.92
CA LEU A 327 -13.91 5.21 -2.57
C LEU A 327 -13.80 4.11 -1.51
N SER A 328 -14.11 2.87 -1.87
CA SER A 328 -13.87 1.68 -1.02
C SER A 328 -13.67 0.47 -1.92
N PHE A 329 -12.75 -0.43 -1.54
CA PHE A 329 -12.60 -1.74 -2.17
C PHE A 329 -13.28 -2.83 -1.34
N SER A 330 -13.91 -3.78 -2.00
CA SER A 330 -14.41 -5.02 -1.41
C SER A 330 -13.30 -6.05 -1.27
N GLN A 331 -13.55 -7.15 -0.54
CA GLN A 331 -12.58 -8.24 -0.37
C GLN A 331 -12.17 -8.89 -1.70
N LYS A 332 -13.15 -9.15 -2.58
CA LYS A 332 -12.94 -9.68 -3.95
C LYS A 332 -12.44 -8.64 -4.96
N GLY A 333 -12.25 -7.38 -4.56
CA GLY A 333 -11.66 -6.34 -5.41
C GLY A 333 -12.64 -5.45 -6.17
N LEU A 334 -13.96 -5.54 -5.94
CA LEU A 334 -14.91 -4.55 -6.47
C LEU A 334 -14.61 -3.16 -5.87
N LEU A 335 -14.65 -2.12 -6.69
CA LEU A 335 -14.38 -0.73 -6.29
C LEU A 335 -15.68 0.09 -6.32
N ALA A 336 -16.16 0.52 -5.16
CA ALA A 336 -17.29 1.42 -5.04
C ALA A 336 -16.84 2.89 -5.02
N ALA A 337 -17.58 3.74 -5.75
CA ALA A 337 -17.36 5.17 -5.87
C ALA A 337 -18.66 5.94 -5.60
N GLY A 338 -18.67 6.74 -4.54
CA GLY A 338 -19.82 7.56 -4.14
C GLY A 338 -19.72 9.00 -4.64
N THR A 339 -20.74 9.48 -5.36
CA THR A 339 -20.85 10.85 -5.90
C THR A 339 -22.24 11.42 -5.67
N GLY A 340 -22.37 12.43 -4.78
CA GLY A 340 -23.66 13.10 -4.55
C GLY A 340 -24.69 12.12 -4.02
N SER A 341 -25.72 11.80 -4.81
CA SER A 341 -26.75 10.79 -4.51
C SER A 341 -26.58 9.47 -5.30
N PHE A 342 -25.46 9.29 -5.99
CA PHE A 342 -25.20 8.18 -6.90
C PHE A 342 -24.00 7.34 -6.43
N VAL A 343 -24.14 6.02 -6.46
CA VAL A 343 -23.07 5.04 -6.21
C VAL A 343 -22.80 4.30 -7.51
N GLN A 344 -21.53 4.31 -7.93
CA GLN A 344 -21.03 3.52 -9.05
C GLN A 344 -20.14 2.40 -8.50
N ILE A 345 -20.37 1.17 -8.93
CA ILE A 345 -19.53 0.02 -8.57
C ILE A 345 -18.79 -0.42 -9.83
N LEU A 346 -17.49 -0.64 -9.69
CA LEU A 346 -16.56 -0.98 -10.76
C LEU A 346 -15.96 -2.35 -10.47
N GLY A 347 -15.88 -3.21 -11.48
CA GLY A 347 -15.29 -4.55 -11.36
C GLY A 347 -14.19 -4.78 -12.39
N ASP A 348 -13.16 -5.52 -11.99
CA ASP A 348 -12.06 -5.93 -12.87
C ASP A 348 -12.55 -7.00 -13.85
N SER A 349 -12.69 -6.62 -15.11
CA SER A 349 -13.10 -7.49 -16.22
C SER A 349 -12.00 -8.42 -16.72
N SER A 350 -10.76 -8.28 -16.24
CA SER A 350 -9.57 -8.88 -16.84
C SER A 350 -8.99 -10.08 -16.07
N GLY A 351 -9.71 -10.62 -15.08
CA GLY A 351 -9.26 -11.77 -14.29
C GLY A 351 -7.93 -11.55 -13.55
N GLY A 352 -7.59 -10.29 -13.26
CA GLY A 352 -6.36 -9.91 -12.55
C GLY A 352 -5.09 -9.76 -13.39
N SER A 353 -5.13 -9.95 -14.72
CA SER A 353 -3.93 -9.83 -15.57
C SER A 353 -3.66 -8.43 -16.13
N SER A 354 -4.71 -7.62 -16.36
CA SER A 354 -4.57 -6.25 -16.89
C SER A 354 -5.21 -5.18 -16.00
N HIS A 355 -5.93 -5.57 -14.94
CA HIS A 355 -6.71 -4.72 -14.04
C HIS A 355 -7.57 -3.66 -14.77
N ASN A 356 -8.38 -4.12 -15.72
CA ASN A 356 -9.31 -3.27 -16.47
C ASN A 356 -10.67 -3.19 -15.76
N TYR A 357 -10.86 -2.13 -14.97
CA TYR A 357 -12.10 -1.88 -14.24
C TYR A 357 -13.16 -1.29 -15.17
N THR A 358 -14.29 -1.96 -15.26
CA THR A 358 -15.49 -1.54 -16.01
C THR A 358 -16.67 -1.36 -15.06
N ARG A 359 -17.83 -0.91 -15.55
CA ARG A 359 -19.01 -0.67 -14.71
C ARG A 359 -19.66 -2.01 -14.38
N TYR A 360 -19.68 -2.37 -13.09
CA TYR A 360 -20.37 -3.57 -12.62
C TYR A 360 -21.85 -3.24 -12.36
N MET A 361 -22.12 -2.32 -11.44
CA MET A 361 -23.49 -1.90 -11.09
C MET A 361 -23.55 -0.38 -10.83
N ASN A 362 -24.73 0.22 -11.04
CA ASN A 362 -25.02 1.60 -10.68
C ASN A 362 -26.23 1.64 -9.74
N HIS A 363 -26.19 2.47 -8.70
CA HIS A 363 -27.33 2.72 -7.83
C HIS A 363 -27.54 4.23 -7.65
N SER A 364 -28.78 4.69 -7.81
CA SER A 364 -29.17 6.08 -7.53
C SER A 364 -30.10 6.10 -6.34
N MET A 365 -29.71 6.81 -5.28
CA MET A 365 -30.56 7.08 -4.14
C MET A 365 -31.55 8.21 -4.44
N VAL A 366 -32.43 8.50 -3.47
CA VAL A 366 -33.37 9.63 -3.51
C VAL A 366 -32.62 10.96 -3.72
N LYS A 367 -33.13 11.78 -4.63
CA LYS A 367 -32.54 13.08 -4.98
C LYS A 367 -32.44 13.97 -3.74
N GLY A 368 -31.23 14.44 -3.45
CA GLY A 368 -30.94 15.30 -2.30
C GLY A 368 -30.14 14.61 -1.19
N TYR A 369 -30.11 13.27 -1.15
CA TYR A 369 -29.27 12.54 -0.19
C TYR A 369 -27.81 12.68 -0.59
N GLN A 370 -26.97 13.30 0.23
CA GLN A 370 -25.55 13.48 -0.03
C GLN A 370 -24.73 12.40 0.66
N ILE A 371 -24.08 11.54 -0.12
CA ILE A 371 -23.15 10.51 0.36
C ILE A 371 -21.94 11.17 1.01
N GLU A 372 -21.51 10.64 2.15
CA GLU A 372 -20.32 11.06 2.91
C GLU A 372 -19.25 9.96 2.93
N LYS A 373 -19.63 8.71 3.18
CA LYS A 373 -18.73 7.55 3.23
C LYS A 373 -19.45 6.31 2.69
N VAL A 374 -18.74 5.49 1.93
CA VAL A 374 -19.21 4.19 1.42
C VAL A 374 -18.20 3.15 1.88
N MET A 375 -18.68 2.00 2.34
CA MET A 375 -17.82 0.90 2.81
C MET A 375 -18.50 -0.45 2.58
N PHE A 376 -17.77 -1.42 2.02
CA PHE A 376 -18.24 -2.80 1.93
C PHE A 376 -18.26 -3.47 3.31
N ARG A 377 -19.27 -4.30 3.56
CA ARG A 377 -19.31 -5.18 4.74
C ARG A 377 -18.38 -6.37 4.48
N PRO A 378 -17.42 -6.67 5.37
CA PRO A 378 -16.61 -7.89 5.25
C PRO A 378 -17.47 -9.17 5.29
N TYR A 379 -17.12 -10.14 4.45
CA TYR A 379 -17.69 -11.48 4.34
C TYR A 379 -19.17 -11.57 3.88
N GLU A 380 -19.76 -10.47 3.43
CA GLU A 380 -21.12 -10.46 2.88
C GLU A 380 -21.20 -9.60 1.62
N ASP A 381 -22.16 -9.91 0.76
CA ASP A 381 -22.42 -9.23 -0.51
C ASP A 381 -23.21 -7.92 -0.33
N VAL A 382 -22.72 -7.06 0.57
CA VAL A 382 -23.43 -5.89 1.10
C VAL A 382 -22.51 -4.67 1.18
N ILE A 383 -23.05 -3.49 0.88
CA ILE A 383 -22.35 -2.21 1.07
C ILE A 383 -23.16 -1.25 1.94
N GLY A 384 -22.48 -0.64 2.93
CA GLY A 384 -23.02 0.44 3.73
C GLY A 384 -22.75 1.80 3.09
N ILE A 385 -23.80 2.63 2.96
CA ILE A 385 -23.75 3.98 2.40
C ILE A 385 -24.18 4.97 3.49
N GLY A 386 -23.23 5.71 4.05
CA GLY A 386 -23.50 6.82 4.97
C GLY A 386 -23.82 8.10 4.20
N HIS A 387 -24.99 8.69 4.45
CA HIS A 387 -25.48 9.89 3.75
C HIS A 387 -26.00 10.98 4.70
N SER A 388 -26.41 12.11 4.13
CA SER A 388 -26.96 13.28 4.83
C SER A 388 -28.18 12.97 5.69
N MET A 389 -29.01 12.02 5.26
CA MET A 389 -30.28 11.67 5.91
C MET A 389 -30.23 10.40 6.77
N GLY A 390 -29.05 9.86 7.10
CA GLY A 390 -28.93 8.55 7.76
C GLY A 390 -27.96 7.62 7.05
N TRP A 391 -28.29 6.32 6.98
CA TRP A 391 -27.51 5.36 6.21
C TRP A 391 -28.37 4.26 5.59
N SER A 392 -27.97 3.81 4.41
CA SER A 392 -28.59 2.73 3.66
C SER A 392 -27.62 1.56 3.45
N SER A 393 -28.18 0.39 3.21
CA SER A 393 -27.50 -0.86 2.91
C SER A 393 -28.08 -1.44 1.63
N ILE A 394 -27.23 -1.72 0.65
CA ILE A 394 -27.64 -2.27 -0.66
C ILE A 394 -26.84 -3.53 -1.00
N LEU A 395 -27.45 -4.42 -1.78
CA LEU A 395 -26.87 -5.71 -2.16
C LEU A 395 -25.92 -5.54 -3.34
N ILE A 396 -24.73 -6.11 -3.25
CA ILE A 396 -23.75 -6.20 -4.33
C ILE A 396 -23.25 -7.65 -4.39
N PRO A 397 -23.87 -8.50 -5.23
CA PRO A 397 -23.38 -9.85 -5.47
C PRO A 397 -21.89 -9.84 -5.81
N GLY A 398 -21.14 -10.80 -5.25
CA GLY A 398 -19.71 -10.98 -5.50
C GLY A 398 -18.78 -9.93 -4.89
N SER A 399 -19.18 -9.23 -3.84
CA SER A 399 -18.34 -8.26 -3.13
C SER A 399 -17.68 -8.81 -1.86
N GLY A 400 -18.33 -9.71 -1.13
CA GLY A 400 -17.78 -10.41 0.03
C GLY A 400 -16.89 -11.59 -0.35
N GLU A 401 -15.93 -11.92 0.51
CA GLU A 401 -15.26 -13.24 0.48
C GLU A 401 -16.20 -14.26 1.13
N PRO A 402 -16.74 -15.27 0.41
CA PRO A 402 -17.72 -16.21 0.99
C PRO A 402 -17.09 -17.15 2.03
N ASN A 403 -15.81 -17.47 1.86
CA ASN A 403 -15.07 -18.39 2.72
C ASN A 403 -14.14 -17.61 3.65
N PHE A 404 -14.60 -17.36 4.88
CA PHE A 404 -13.80 -16.69 5.90
C PHE A 404 -12.86 -17.67 6.64
N ASP A 405 -11.65 -17.22 6.97
CA ASP A 405 -10.78 -17.94 7.90
C ASP A 405 -11.20 -17.62 9.34
N SER A 406 -11.71 -18.64 10.05
CA SER A 406 -12.19 -18.52 11.42
C SER A 406 -11.14 -18.04 12.42
N TRP A 407 -9.84 -18.28 12.16
CA TRP A 407 -8.75 -17.81 13.02
C TRP A 407 -8.47 -16.31 12.81
N VAL A 408 -8.59 -15.83 11.58
CA VAL A 408 -8.35 -14.42 11.24
C VAL A 408 -9.56 -13.56 11.63
N ALA A 409 -10.75 -13.91 11.13
CA ALA A 409 -11.99 -13.23 11.48
C ALA A 409 -13.21 -14.12 11.25
N ASN A 410 -13.83 -14.54 12.35
CA ASN A 410 -15.08 -15.28 12.35
C ASN A 410 -16.27 -14.32 12.56
N PRO A 411 -17.21 -14.18 11.60
CA PRO A 411 -18.45 -13.43 11.79
C PRO A 411 -19.30 -13.96 12.96
N PHE A 412 -19.21 -15.26 13.25
CA PHE A 412 -20.01 -15.96 14.27
C PHE A 412 -19.25 -16.19 15.58
N GLU A 413 -18.26 -15.35 15.90
CA GLU A 413 -17.43 -15.54 17.10
C GLU A 413 -18.23 -15.54 18.42
N THR A 414 -17.89 -16.48 19.30
CA THR A 414 -18.44 -16.55 20.66
C THR A 414 -17.66 -15.65 21.63
N SER A 415 -18.23 -15.33 22.79
CA SER A 415 -17.56 -14.54 23.83
C SER A 415 -16.33 -15.22 24.46
N LYS A 416 -16.16 -16.54 24.30
CA LYS A 416 -14.94 -17.26 24.65
C LYS A 416 -13.87 -17.06 23.56
N GLN A 417 -14.21 -17.42 22.32
CA GLN A 417 -13.32 -17.25 21.17
C GLN A 417 -12.83 -15.81 21.00
N ARG A 418 -13.69 -14.80 21.17
CA ARG A 418 -13.27 -13.39 21.09
C ARG A 418 -12.20 -13.04 22.12
N ARG A 419 -12.33 -13.52 23.37
CA ARG A 419 -11.35 -13.27 24.45
C ARG A 419 -10.02 -13.99 24.18
N GLU A 420 -10.07 -15.24 23.75
CA GLU A 420 -8.89 -16.02 23.37
C GLU A 420 -8.18 -15.36 22.17
N LYS A 421 -8.93 -14.99 21.14
CA LYS A 421 -8.44 -14.27 19.95
C LYS A 421 -7.83 -12.91 20.30
N GLU A 422 -8.45 -12.16 21.21
CA GLU A 422 -7.91 -10.88 21.70
C GLU A 422 -6.53 -11.08 22.35
N VAL A 423 -6.40 -12.07 23.25
CA VAL A 423 -5.13 -12.44 23.87
C VAL A 423 -4.10 -12.89 22.82
N HIS A 424 -4.48 -13.76 21.87
CA HIS A 424 -3.58 -14.17 20.79
C HIS A 424 -3.12 -12.99 19.93
N SER A 425 -4.04 -12.11 19.51
CA SER A 425 -3.71 -10.93 18.70
C SER A 425 -2.82 -9.92 19.44
N LEU A 426 -2.90 -9.87 20.77
CA LEU A 426 -2.03 -9.05 21.62
C LEU A 426 -0.63 -9.67 21.77
N LEU A 427 -0.53 -11.00 21.85
CA LEU A 427 0.75 -11.73 21.89
C LEU A 427 1.47 -11.69 20.53
N ASP A 428 0.73 -11.83 19.43
CA ASP A 428 1.23 -11.81 18.05
C ASP A 428 1.39 -10.38 17.49
N LYS A 429 1.21 -9.36 18.35
CA LYS A 429 1.28 -7.93 17.98
C LYS A 429 2.63 -7.58 17.35
N LEU A 430 2.58 -7.09 16.11
CA LEU A 430 3.78 -6.71 15.36
C LEU A 430 4.29 -5.32 15.77
N PRO A 431 5.59 -5.13 16.08
CA PRO A 431 6.12 -3.84 16.47
C PRO A 431 6.07 -2.81 15.33
N PRO A 432 5.92 -1.50 15.62
CA PRO A 432 5.74 -0.44 14.61
C PRO A 432 6.85 -0.37 13.55
N GLU A 433 8.06 -0.80 13.92
CA GLU A 433 9.24 -0.83 13.06
C GLU A 433 9.14 -1.79 11.86
N THR A 434 8.24 -2.78 11.93
CA THR A 434 8.01 -3.74 10.84
C THR A 434 7.20 -3.16 9.67
N ILE A 435 6.62 -1.96 9.81
CA ILE A 435 5.85 -1.31 8.76
C ILE A 435 6.78 -0.86 7.63
N MET A 436 6.63 -1.48 6.46
CA MET A 436 7.45 -1.28 5.25
C MET A 436 6.56 -1.39 4.00
N LEU A 437 7.04 -0.94 2.83
CA LEU A 437 6.27 -1.09 1.59
C LEU A 437 6.06 -2.57 1.21
N ASP A 438 7.09 -3.39 1.36
CA ASP A 438 7.05 -4.84 1.12
C ASP A 438 7.31 -5.60 2.44
N PRO A 439 6.28 -6.20 3.07
CA PRO A 439 6.45 -7.00 4.29
C PRO A 439 7.35 -8.23 4.09
N SER A 440 7.40 -8.79 2.89
CA SER A 440 8.24 -9.95 2.54
C SER A 440 9.75 -9.71 2.63
N LYS A 441 10.19 -8.44 2.79
CA LYS A 441 11.60 -8.10 3.02
C LYS A 441 12.02 -8.23 4.48
N ILE A 442 11.11 -8.51 5.41
CA ILE A 442 11.44 -8.84 6.79
C ILE A 442 12.17 -10.20 6.81
N GLY A 443 13.38 -10.22 7.38
CA GLY A 443 14.28 -11.39 7.33
C GLY A 443 15.17 -11.46 6.08
N ALA A 444 14.98 -10.60 5.09
CA ALA A 444 15.92 -10.48 3.98
C ALA A 444 17.25 -9.87 4.45
N MET A 445 18.36 -10.41 3.95
CA MET A 445 19.67 -9.82 4.17
C MET A 445 19.72 -8.41 3.56
N ARG A 446 20.24 -7.44 4.31
CA ARG A 446 20.49 -6.10 3.76
C ARG A 446 21.45 -6.26 2.58
N PRO A 447 21.14 -5.70 1.38
CA PRO A 447 22.07 -5.75 0.27
C PRO A 447 23.39 -5.13 0.73
N SER A 448 24.49 -5.86 0.56
CA SER A 448 25.77 -5.46 1.11
C SER A 448 26.14 -4.08 0.56
N ARG A 449 26.28 -3.10 1.45
CA ARG A 449 26.76 -1.75 1.09
C ARG A 449 28.23 -1.85 0.70
N ARG A 450 28.47 -2.23 -0.56
CA ARG A 450 29.74 -2.29 -1.30
C ARG A 450 31.00 -2.50 -0.46
N LYS A 451 31.55 -3.71 -0.58
CA LYS A 451 32.75 -4.22 0.07
C LYS A 451 32.57 -4.39 1.59
N GLU A 452 32.20 -5.61 1.98
CA GLU A 452 32.95 -6.27 3.05
C GLU A 452 34.44 -6.03 2.76
N LYS A 453 35.23 -5.68 3.78
CA LYS A 453 36.66 -5.39 3.57
C LYS A 453 37.26 -6.61 2.86
N PRO A 454 37.73 -6.48 1.59
CA PRO A 454 38.28 -7.62 0.88
C PRO A 454 39.35 -8.25 1.77
N SER A 455 39.35 -9.58 1.82
CA SER A 455 40.35 -10.34 2.54
C SER A 455 41.75 -9.93 2.04
N ARG A 456 42.77 -10.10 2.87
CA ARG A 456 44.12 -9.56 2.57
C ARG A 456 44.65 -10.02 1.20
N GLY A 457 44.34 -11.26 0.80
CA GLY A 457 44.65 -11.80 -0.52
C GLY A 457 43.81 -11.22 -1.67
N GLU A 458 42.52 -10.90 -1.46
CA GLU A 458 41.72 -10.19 -2.47
C GLU A 458 42.21 -8.76 -2.70
N ILE A 459 42.75 -8.09 -1.67
CA ILE A 459 43.40 -6.77 -1.82
C ILE A 459 44.67 -6.86 -2.67
N GLU A 460 45.45 -7.93 -2.50
CA GLU A 460 46.69 -8.15 -3.24
C GLU A 460 46.39 -8.53 -4.71
N ALA A 461 45.43 -9.43 -4.94
CA ALA A 461 44.93 -9.75 -6.29
C ALA A 461 44.29 -8.53 -6.99
N GLU A 462 43.45 -7.73 -6.31
CA GLU A 462 42.89 -6.48 -6.89
C GLU A 462 44.00 -5.47 -7.24
N LYS A 463 45.11 -5.43 -6.49
CA LYS A 463 46.25 -4.56 -6.80
C LYS A 463 47.02 -5.04 -8.02
N GLU A 464 47.33 -6.33 -8.13
CA GLU A 464 48.03 -6.89 -9.28
C GLU A 464 47.21 -6.72 -10.57
N VAL A 465 45.92 -7.09 -10.53
CA VAL A 465 44.99 -6.88 -11.65
C VAL A 465 44.85 -5.38 -12.00
N ALA A 466 44.87 -4.47 -11.02
CA ALA A 466 44.83 -3.04 -11.30
C ALA A 466 46.16 -2.50 -11.90
N ILE A 467 47.30 -3.05 -11.50
CA ILE A 467 48.62 -2.72 -12.07
C ILE A 467 48.70 -3.22 -13.52
N GLU A 468 48.20 -4.42 -13.79
CA GLU A 468 48.19 -5.03 -15.11
C GLU A 468 47.19 -4.35 -16.06
N ALA A 469 45.98 -4.04 -15.57
CA ALA A 469 45.02 -3.21 -16.30
C ALA A 469 45.57 -1.81 -16.62
N ALA A 470 46.29 -1.18 -15.69
CA ALA A 470 46.92 0.12 -15.91
C ALA A 470 48.07 0.08 -16.94
N LYS A 471 48.75 -1.07 -17.08
CA LYS A 471 49.75 -1.32 -18.14
C LYS A 471 49.11 -1.55 -19.51
N SER A 472 47.91 -2.15 -19.57
CA SER A 472 47.23 -2.49 -20.83
C SER A 472 46.26 -1.43 -21.37
N THR A 473 45.88 -0.40 -20.59
CA THR A 473 44.98 0.66 -21.10
C THR A 473 45.71 1.67 -21.98
N GLU A 474 45.55 1.55 -23.30
CA GLU A 474 46.00 2.59 -24.24
C GLU A 474 45.28 3.93 -24.02
N LEU A 475 46.07 5.01 -23.91
CA LEU A 475 45.58 6.37 -23.73
C LEU A 475 45.02 6.95 -25.04
N LYS A 476 43.76 6.62 -25.38
CA LYS A 476 43.06 7.27 -26.50
C LYS A 476 43.00 8.79 -26.32
N ASN A 477 43.64 9.51 -27.25
CA ASN A 477 43.70 10.95 -27.25
C ASN A 477 42.43 11.59 -27.83
N LYS A 478 41.97 12.66 -27.15
CA LYS A 478 40.93 13.63 -27.54
C LYS A 478 39.45 13.17 -27.61
N THR A 479 38.68 13.68 -26.64
CA THR A 479 37.62 14.67 -26.94
C THR A 479 37.48 15.68 -25.79
N LYS A 480 37.05 16.91 -26.10
CA LYS A 480 36.89 18.01 -25.13
C LYS A 480 35.80 17.68 -24.10
N GLY A 481 36.07 17.86 -22.81
CA GLY A 481 35.07 17.63 -21.76
C GLY A 481 35.38 18.33 -20.44
N ARG A 482 34.64 19.41 -20.14
CA ARG A 482 34.70 20.17 -18.87
C ARG A 482 34.32 19.30 -17.65
N ASN A 483 33.71 18.14 -17.89
CA ASN A 483 33.12 17.21 -16.91
C ASN A 483 33.97 15.93 -16.63
N LYS A 484 35.28 15.89 -16.90
CA LYS A 484 36.11 14.72 -16.53
C LYS A 484 35.99 14.41 -15.02
N PRO A 485 35.73 13.14 -14.61
CA PRO A 485 35.65 12.76 -13.19
C PRO A 485 36.90 13.16 -12.39
N SER A 486 38.08 13.00 -12.98
CA SER A 486 39.36 13.40 -12.38
C SER A 486 39.49 14.91 -12.09
N LYS A 487 38.86 15.78 -12.90
CA LYS A 487 38.80 17.22 -12.62
C LYS A 487 37.75 17.56 -11.54
N ARG A 488 36.63 16.82 -11.47
CA ARG A 488 35.66 16.96 -10.35
C ARG A 488 36.25 16.51 -9.02
N THR A 489 37.00 15.41 -8.98
CA THR A 489 37.68 14.95 -7.76
C THR A 489 38.82 15.88 -7.37
N LYS A 490 39.64 16.36 -8.32
CA LYS A 490 40.66 17.39 -8.03
C LYS A 490 40.04 18.67 -7.47
N LYS A 491 38.97 19.19 -8.09
CA LYS A 491 38.28 20.40 -7.58
C LYS A 491 37.63 20.19 -6.21
N LYS A 492 37.06 19.01 -5.93
CA LYS A 492 36.60 18.67 -4.56
C LYS A 492 37.75 18.62 -3.55
N LYS A 493 38.91 18.04 -3.92
CA LYS A 493 40.11 18.05 -3.06
C LYS A 493 40.63 19.47 -2.82
N GLU A 494 40.75 20.29 -3.86
CA GLU A 494 41.15 21.71 -3.75
C GLU A 494 40.17 22.53 -2.90
N MET A 495 38.86 22.28 -3.00
CA MET A 495 37.87 22.94 -2.15
C MET A 495 37.95 22.48 -0.68
N VAL A 496 38.25 21.20 -0.42
CA VAL A 496 38.48 20.68 0.94
C VAL A 496 39.82 21.18 1.52
N GLU A 497 40.87 21.31 0.71
CA GLU A 497 42.12 21.94 1.14
C GLU A 497 41.93 23.43 1.43
N ASN A 498 41.30 24.19 0.53
CA ASN A 498 41.06 25.62 0.75
C ASN A 498 40.11 25.89 1.94
N ALA A 499 39.16 24.99 2.22
CA ALA A 499 38.32 25.07 3.43
C ALA A 499 39.03 24.66 4.73
N LYS A 500 40.20 23.98 4.63
CA LYS A 500 41.05 23.61 5.77
C LYS A 500 42.18 24.59 6.05
N ARG A 501 42.61 25.36 5.05
CA ARG A 501 43.65 26.41 5.20
C ARG A 501 43.07 27.60 5.97
N THR A 502 43.72 27.97 7.07
CA THR A 502 43.41 29.21 7.79
C THR A 502 43.85 30.42 6.97
N PHE A 503 43.22 31.58 7.21
CA PHE A 503 43.48 32.82 6.45
C PHE A 503 44.98 33.18 6.28
N PRO A 504 45.85 33.07 7.31
CA PRO A 504 47.27 33.43 7.19
C PRO A 504 48.05 32.61 6.16
N GLU A 505 47.73 31.33 5.99
CA GLU A 505 48.40 30.46 5.01
C GLU A 505 48.07 30.81 3.56
N GLN A 506 46.93 31.48 3.32
CA GLN A 506 46.52 31.86 1.97
C GLN A 506 47.36 33.03 1.45
N GLU A 507 47.61 34.04 2.29
CA GLU A 507 48.41 35.21 1.92
C GLU A 507 49.87 34.83 1.60
N HIS A 508 50.52 34.07 2.49
CA HIS A 508 51.91 33.63 2.30
C HIS A 508 52.11 32.83 1.00
N ASN A 509 51.12 32.02 0.61
CA ASN A 509 51.19 31.24 -0.63
C ASN A 509 50.89 32.06 -1.90
N THR A 510 50.06 33.11 -1.82
CA THR A 510 49.85 34.03 -2.96
C THR A 510 51.10 34.86 -3.27
N ALA A 511 51.87 35.26 -2.26
CA ALA A 511 53.15 35.94 -2.42
C ALA A 511 54.17 35.06 -3.16
N ILE A 512 54.29 33.77 -2.79
CA ILE A 512 55.18 32.80 -3.46
C ILE A 512 54.74 32.57 -4.92
N LYS A 513 53.44 32.48 -5.19
CA LYS A 513 52.93 32.33 -6.56
C LYS A 513 53.23 33.54 -7.45
N LYS A 514 53.14 34.77 -6.92
CA LYS A 514 53.53 35.98 -7.66
C LYS A 514 55.02 35.99 -8.01
N ARG A 515 55.91 35.51 -7.11
CA ARG A 515 57.35 35.39 -7.39
C ARG A 515 57.66 34.41 -8.53
N ARG A 516 57.08 33.20 -8.52
CA ARG A 516 57.32 32.21 -9.59
C ARG A 516 56.90 32.64 -10.98
N ILE A 517 55.82 33.42 -11.11
CA ILE A 517 55.36 33.93 -12.42
C ILE A 517 56.39 34.90 -13.04
N VAL A 518 57.21 35.58 -12.22
CA VAL A 518 58.29 36.45 -12.69
C VAL A 518 59.53 35.63 -13.11
N GLU A 519 59.81 34.52 -12.41
CA GLU A 519 60.92 33.61 -12.73
C GLU A 519 60.65 32.82 -14.02
N ASP A 520 59.45 32.27 -14.20
CA ASP A 520 59.08 31.52 -15.42
C ASP A 520 59.09 32.41 -16.68
N ALA A 521 58.80 33.71 -16.55
CA ALA A 521 58.87 34.68 -17.65
C ALA A 521 60.31 35.00 -18.11
N ALA A 522 61.32 34.68 -17.30
CA ALA A 522 62.74 34.85 -17.66
C ALA A 522 63.36 33.61 -18.33
N ALA A 523 62.65 32.48 -18.38
CA ALA A 523 63.22 31.17 -18.74
C ALA A 523 63.12 30.79 -20.24
N GLU A 524 62.29 31.47 -21.04
CA GLU A 524 62.06 31.11 -22.46
C GLU A 524 62.54 32.18 -23.45
N LEU A 525 63.86 32.36 -23.56
CA LEU A 525 64.45 32.93 -24.77
C LEU A 525 64.42 31.89 -25.90
N PRO A 526 63.78 32.19 -27.06
CA PRO A 526 63.72 31.25 -28.17
C PRO A 526 65.10 30.92 -28.73
N THR A 527 65.24 29.72 -29.31
CA THR A 527 66.53 29.09 -29.67
C THR A 527 67.39 29.89 -30.66
N SER A 528 66.81 30.83 -31.41
CA SER A 528 67.52 31.77 -32.28
C SER A 528 68.39 32.78 -31.51
N LEU A 529 67.96 33.23 -30.33
CA LEU A 529 68.65 34.27 -29.55
C LEU A 529 69.73 33.73 -28.60
N LYS A 530 69.78 32.40 -28.39
CA LYS A 530 70.80 31.75 -27.53
C LYS A 530 72.24 31.91 -28.04
N ARG A 531 72.46 32.41 -29.26
CA ARG A 531 73.80 32.67 -29.83
C ARG A 531 74.44 33.99 -29.39
N PHE A 532 73.65 34.95 -28.88
CA PHE A 532 74.15 36.25 -28.42
C PHE A 532 74.40 36.31 -26.90
N ALA A 533 73.99 35.29 -26.14
CA ALA A 533 74.12 35.25 -24.69
C ALA A 533 75.40 34.53 -24.24
N ARG A 534 76.58 35.17 -24.41
CA ARG A 534 77.80 34.78 -23.67
C ARG A 534 78.73 35.95 -23.35
N LYS A 535 79.15 35.98 -22.07
CA LYS A 535 80.11 36.88 -21.41
C LYS A 535 79.63 38.34 -21.34
N ASN A 536 79.53 38.96 -20.16
CA ASN A 536 80.39 38.78 -18.98
C ASN A 536 79.75 38.02 -17.81
#